data_AF-A0A6I9YMR0-F1
#
_entry.id   AF-A0A6I9YMR0-F1
#
_cell.length_a   1.000
_cell.length_b   1.000
_cell.length_c   1.000
_cell.angle_alpha   90.00
_cell.angle_beta   90.00
_cell.angle_gamma   90.00
#
_symmetry.space_group_name_H-M   'P 1'
#
loop_
_entity.id
_entity.type
_entity.pdbx_description
1 polymer ?
#
loop_
_entity_poly.entity_id
_entity_poly.type
_entity_poly.pdbx_seq_one_letter_code
_entity_poly.pdbx_strand_id
1 'polypeptide(L)'
;MVWDSVAFRASGPPFLSPSPAMLRRALLFLFSGLCAWGFNLDSKAPTVLTGPTGSAFGFSVDFYLPEQQSGSILVGAPKAETGQSEITQEGAVFYCPWHLGNNSCTTIGFDSTKRSRSEELNGTLEQMEFKSLQWFGATVRSHDKSILVSVGCHNG
;
A
#
# COMPACT_ATOMS: atom_id res chain seq x y z
N MET A 1 -52.42 21.32 -67.69
CA MET A 1 -52.58 22.76 -67.40
C MET A 1 -53.55 22.80 -66.23
N VAL A 2 -53.23 23.31 -65.03
CA VAL A 2 -52.44 24.49 -64.66
C VAL A 2 -51.73 24.18 -63.34
N TRP A 3 -50.50 24.69 -63.22
CA TRP A 3 -49.73 24.79 -61.98
C TRP A 3 -50.30 25.94 -61.15
N ASP A 4 -50.35 25.84 -59.83
CA ASP A 4 -50.03 26.99 -58.98
C ASP A 4 -49.39 26.57 -57.67
N SER A 5 -48.21 27.15 -57.45
CA SER A 5 -47.38 27.03 -56.27
C SER A 5 -47.86 27.98 -55.19
N VAL A 6 -48.04 27.49 -53.96
CA VAL A 6 -48.03 28.36 -52.78
C VAL A 6 -46.94 27.86 -51.84
N ALA A 7 -45.79 28.52 -51.87
CA ALA A 7 -44.72 28.33 -50.91
C ALA A 7 -44.97 29.23 -49.70
N PHE A 8 -45.38 28.66 -48.56
CA PHE A 8 -45.36 29.37 -47.28
C PHE A 8 -43.92 29.41 -46.76
N ARG A 9 -43.34 30.61 -46.70
CA ARG A 9 -42.04 30.84 -46.07
C ARG A 9 -42.27 31.02 -44.56
N ALA A 10 -42.13 29.94 -43.79
CA ALA A 10 -42.14 30.01 -42.33
C ALA A 10 -40.76 30.50 -41.84
N SER A 11 -40.69 31.73 -41.33
CA SER A 11 -39.52 32.23 -40.60
C SER A 11 -39.53 31.68 -39.17
N GLY A 12 -38.82 30.56 -38.93
CA GLY A 12 -38.56 30.04 -37.59
C GLY A 12 -37.52 30.89 -36.84
N PRO A 13 -37.53 30.89 -35.49
CA PRO A 13 -36.57 31.65 -34.69
C PRO A 13 -35.12 31.16 -34.91
N PRO A 14 -34.09 32.00 -34.70
CA PRO A 14 -32.71 31.61 -34.92
C PRO A 14 -32.33 30.47 -33.95
N PHE A 15 -31.87 29.36 -34.50
CA PHE A 15 -31.29 28.26 -33.73
C PHE A 15 -30.02 28.76 -33.03
N LEU A 16 -30.10 28.90 -31.71
CA LEU A 16 -28.96 29.26 -30.88
C LEU A 16 -28.01 28.05 -30.79
N SER A 17 -26.94 28.03 -31.57
CA SER A 17 -25.92 26.96 -31.50
C SER A 17 -25.12 27.09 -30.20
N PRO A 18 -25.01 26.05 -29.36
CA PRO A 18 -24.21 26.13 -28.15
C PRO A 18 -22.73 26.37 -28.49
N SER A 19 -22.10 27.33 -27.80
CA SER A 19 -20.69 27.65 -28.04
C SER A 19 -19.79 26.48 -27.61
N PRO A 20 -18.65 26.25 -28.27
CA PRO A 20 -17.71 25.19 -27.90
C PRO A 20 -17.18 25.33 -26.45
N ALA A 21 -17.19 26.55 -25.91
CA ALA A 21 -16.88 26.81 -24.50
C ALA A 21 -17.94 26.28 -23.53
N MET A 22 -19.23 26.31 -23.90
CA MET A 22 -20.30 25.70 -23.10
C MET A 22 -20.21 24.19 -23.13
N LEU A 23 -19.92 23.58 -24.28
CA LEU A 23 -19.75 22.14 -24.40
C LEU A 23 -18.57 21.65 -23.54
N ARG A 24 -17.43 22.35 -23.58
CA ARG A 24 -16.26 22.03 -22.74
C ARG A 24 -16.56 22.13 -21.25
N ARG A 25 -17.31 23.16 -20.82
CA ARG A 25 -17.75 23.31 -19.43
C ARG A 25 -18.70 22.19 -19.02
N ALA A 26 -19.66 21.84 -19.88
CA ALA A 26 -20.58 20.73 -19.64
C ALA A 26 -19.85 19.38 -19.52
N LEU A 27 -18.85 19.12 -20.37
CA LEU A 27 -17.99 17.94 -20.26
C LEU A 27 -17.22 17.91 -18.93
N LEU A 28 -16.60 19.03 -18.52
CA LEU A 28 -15.88 19.09 -17.24
C LEU A 28 -16.81 18.82 -16.04
N PHE A 29 -18.04 19.34 -16.07
CA PHE A 29 -19.06 19.03 -15.06
C PHE A 29 -19.48 17.56 -15.07
N LEU A 30 -19.71 16.96 -16.26
CA LEU A 30 -20.02 15.54 -16.43
C LEU A 30 -18.89 14.63 -15.92
N PHE A 31 -17.63 14.96 -16.22
CA PHE A 31 -16.46 14.22 -15.74
C PHE A 31 -16.24 14.40 -14.23
N SER A 32 -16.57 15.56 -13.65
CA SER A 32 -16.51 15.78 -12.20
C SER A 32 -17.58 15.01 -11.41
N GLY A 33 -18.68 14.61 -12.07
CA GLY A 33 -19.75 13.81 -11.49
C GLY A 33 -19.46 12.30 -11.42
N LEU A 34 -18.44 11.82 -12.13
CA LEU A 34 -17.96 10.43 -12.06
C LEU A 34 -17.05 10.19 -10.85
N CYS A 35 -17.35 10.83 -9.72
CA CYS A 35 -16.75 10.46 -8.44
C CYS A 35 -17.10 9.00 -8.18
N ALA A 36 -16.15 8.09 -8.44
CA ALA A 36 -16.25 6.70 -8.08
C ALA A 36 -16.36 6.62 -6.55
N TRP A 37 -17.57 6.51 -6.03
CA TRP A 37 -17.78 6.20 -4.63
C TRP A 37 -17.38 4.74 -4.45
N GLY A 38 -16.26 4.49 -3.77
CA GLY A 38 -15.88 3.14 -3.35
C GLY A 38 -16.81 2.67 -2.25
N PHE A 39 -17.91 1.99 -2.58
CA PHE A 39 -18.94 1.54 -1.62
C PHE A 39 -18.95 0.03 -1.40
N ASN A 40 -18.14 -0.74 -2.13
CA ASN A 40 -18.18 -2.21 -2.15
C ASN A 40 -17.17 -2.89 -1.21
N LEU A 41 -16.65 -2.17 -0.21
CA LEU A 41 -15.86 -2.75 0.87
C LEU A 41 -16.79 -3.26 1.99
N ASP A 42 -16.60 -4.50 2.44
CA ASP A 42 -17.32 -5.03 3.60
C ASP A 42 -16.74 -4.46 4.90
N SER A 43 -17.27 -3.31 5.32
CA SER A 43 -16.89 -2.67 6.57
C SER A 43 -17.46 -3.35 7.81
N LYS A 44 -18.42 -4.27 7.66
CA LYS A 44 -19.10 -4.94 8.78
C LYS A 44 -18.33 -6.17 9.25
N ALA A 45 -17.67 -6.89 8.34
CA ALA A 45 -16.90 -8.08 8.65
C ALA A 45 -15.44 -8.01 8.11
N PRO A 46 -14.61 -7.06 8.58
CA PRO A 46 -13.21 -6.98 8.18
C PRO A 46 -12.39 -8.11 8.79
N THR A 47 -11.34 -8.53 8.09
CA THR A 47 -10.30 -9.39 8.68
C THR A 47 -9.33 -8.52 9.48
N VAL A 48 -9.19 -8.81 10.77
CA VAL A 48 -8.28 -8.10 11.68
C VAL A 48 -7.05 -8.94 11.95
N LEU A 49 -5.88 -8.39 11.64
CA LEU A 49 -4.57 -8.96 11.95
C LEU A 49 -4.01 -8.21 13.16
N THR A 50 -3.42 -8.94 14.11
CA THR A 50 -2.88 -8.36 15.34
C THR A 50 -1.50 -8.92 15.60
N GLY A 51 -0.56 -8.04 15.95
CA GLY A 51 0.79 -8.40 16.34
C GLY A 51 1.11 -8.09 17.80
N PRO A 52 2.37 -8.25 18.22
CA PRO A 52 2.80 -8.03 19.59
C PRO A 52 2.55 -6.60 20.07
N THR A 53 2.14 -6.44 21.33
CA THR A 53 1.92 -5.12 21.94
C THR A 53 3.20 -4.29 21.93
N GLY A 54 3.10 -3.01 21.56
CA GLY A 54 4.25 -2.09 21.54
C GLY A 54 5.19 -2.21 20.33
N SER A 55 4.98 -3.19 19.45
CA SER A 55 5.85 -3.46 18.29
C SER A 55 5.66 -2.53 17.09
N ALA A 56 4.66 -1.64 17.14
CA ALA A 56 4.19 -0.88 15.99
C ALA A 56 3.77 -1.77 14.78
N PHE A 57 3.21 -2.95 15.07
CA PHE A 57 2.65 -3.82 14.04
C PHE A 57 1.62 -3.09 13.18
N GLY A 58 1.79 -3.16 11.86
CA GLY A 58 0.95 -2.42 10.90
C GLY A 58 1.56 -1.09 10.46
N PHE A 59 2.80 -0.77 10.88
CA PHE A 59 3.49 0.45 10.44
C PHE A 59 3.67 0.48 8.91
N SER A 60 3.94 -0.67 8.30
CA SER A 60 3.94 -0.85 6.85
C SER A 60 3.22 -2.15 6.48
N VAL A 61 2.55 -2.18 5.32
CA VAL A 61 1.81 -3.34 4.82
C VAL A 61 2.00 -3.49 3.31
N ASP A 62 2.08 -4.73 2.83
CA ASP A 62 2.02 -5.04 1.40
C ASP A 62 1.40 -6.42 1.13
N PHE A 63 0.87 -6.62 -0.06
CA PHE A 63 0.43 -7.94 -0.51
C PHE A 63 1.62 -8.77 -0.95
N TYR A 64 1.62 -10.06 -0.64
CA TYR A 64 2.61 -11.04 -1.14
C TYR A 64 1.90 -12.17 -1.87
N LEU A 65 2.18 -12.26 -3.16
CA LEU A 65 1.49 -13.14 -4.12
C LEU A 65 2.54 -13.90 -4.94
N PRO A 66 3.31 -14.82 -4.34
CA PRO A 66 4.36 -15.56 -5.04
C PRO A 66 3.81 -16.52 -6.11
N GLU A 67 2.55 -16.91 -5.98
CA GLU A 67 1.78 -17.73 -6.92
C GLU A 67 0.33 -17.23 -7.01
N GLN A 68 -0.38 -17.60 -8.09
CA GLN A 68 -1.72 -17.09 -8.43
C GLN A 68 -2.81 -17.38 -7.39
N GLN A 69 -2.59 -18.30 -6.44
CA GLN A 69 -3.57 -18.72 -5.42
C GLN A 69 -3.04 -18.61 -3.99
N SER A 70 -1.85 -18.05 -3.79
CA SER A 70 -1.19 -17.98 -2.47
C SER A 70 -1.22 -16.54 -1.93
N GLY A 71 -2.41 -15.96 -1.80
CA GLY A 71 -2.58 -14.61 -1.25
C GLY A 71 -2.12 -14.53 0.21
N SER A 72 -1.21 -13.61 0.49
CA SER A 72 -0.71 -13.35 1.85
C SER A 72 -0.49 -11.86 2.07
N ILE A 73 -0.43 -11.44 3.33
CA ILE A 73 -0.12 -10.07 3.72
C ILE A 73 1.20 -10.05 4.45
N LEU A 74 2.05 -9.09 4.09
CA LEU A 74 3.25 -8.74 4.84
C LEU A 74 2.94 -7.55 5.73
N VAL A 75 3.39 -7.61 6.98
CA VAL A 75 3.17 -6.55 7.96
C VAL A 75 4.48 -6.20 8.65
N GLY A 76 4.93 -4.96 8.51
CA GLY A 76 6.07 -4.41 9.23
C GLY A 76 5.71 -4.00 10.66
N ALA A 77 6.64 -4.27 11.58
CA ALA A 77 6.57 -3.96 13.00
C ALA A 77 7.94 -3.46 13.49
N PRO A 78 8.30 -2.19 13.22
CA PRO A 78 9.66 -1.67 13.41
C PRO A 78 10.15 -1.61 14.86
N LYS A 79 9.25 -1.81 15.84
CA LYS A 79 9.59 -1.83 17.27
C LYS A 79 9.44 -3.22 17.89
N ALA A 80 9.26 -4.26 17.07
CA ALA A 80 9.19 -5.62 17.56
C ALA A 80 10.52 -6.05 18.21
N GLU A 81 10.42 -6.73 19.34
CA GLU A 81 11.55 -7.42 19.94
C GLU A 81 11.76 -8.75 19.20
N THR A 82 12.93 -8.91 18.58
CA THR A 82 13.38 -10.20 18.10
C THR A 82 13.94 -10.95 19.32
N GLY A 83 13.70 -12.26 19.46
CA GLY A 83 14.18 -13.06 20.60
C GLY A 83 15.72 -13.20 20.69
N GLN A 84 16.46 -12.28 20.08
CA GLN A 84 17.90 -12.12 20.14
C GLN A 84 18.20 -11.35 21.43
N SER A 85 18.62 -12.08 22.46
CA SER A 85 18.74 -11.63 23.87
C SER A 85 19.73 -10.49 24.15
N GLU A 86 20.27 -9.84 23.13
CA GLU A 86 21.23 -8.74 23.25
C GLU A 86 20.85 -7.49 22.40
N ILE A 87 19.77 -7.56 21.60
CA ILE A 87 19.37 -6.47 20.69
C ILE A 87 17.95 -5.98 21.06
N THR A 88 17.88 -4.79 21.64
CA THR A 88 16.61 -4.11 21.96
C THR A 88 16.00 -3.52 20.69
N GLN A 89 14.76 -3.90 20.35
CA GLN A 89 13.95 -3.28 19.29
C GLN A 89 14.64 -3.20 17.91
N GLU A 90 15.06 -4.34 17.37
CA GLU A 90 15.58 -4.46 15.99
C GLU A 90 14.50 -4.13 14.95
N GLY A 91 13.25 -4.50 15.23
CA GLY A 91 12.13 -4.48 14.28
C GLY A 91 11.96 -5.83 13.58
N ALA A 92 10.76 -6.09 13.06
CA ALA A 92 10.43 -7.35 12.41
C ALA A 92 9.40 -7.17 11.29
N VAL A 93 9.31 -8.17 10.42
CA VAL A 93 8.25 -8.29 9.41
C VAL A 93 7.54 -9.62 9.60
N PHE A 94 6.22 -9.57 9.55
CA PHE A 94 5.33 -10.70 9.75
C PHE A 94 4.70 -11.13 8.42
N TYR A 95 4.54 -12.44 8.25
CA TYR A 95 3.83 -13.11 7.17
C TYR A 95 2.47 -13.58 7.70
N CYS A 96 1.39 -13.13 7.07
CA CYS A 96 0.02 -13.43 7.44
C CYS A 96 -0.71 -14.12 6.25
N PRO A 97 -0.92 -15.45 6.29
CA PRO A 97 -1.62 -16.18 5.25
C PRO A 97 -3.10 -15.77 5.16
N TRP A 98 -3.62 -15.47 3.96
CA TRP A 98 -5.01 -15.01 3.81
C TRP A 98 -6.04 -16.15 3.85
N HIS A 99 -5.68 -17.35 3.39
CA HIS A 99 -6.63 -18.44 3.12
C HIS A 99 -6.77 -19.50 4.22
N LEU A 100 -6.06 -19.39 5.34
CA LEU A 100 -5.99 -20.48 6.33
C LEU A 100 -7.05 -20.43 7.43
N GLY A 101 -7.99 -19.48 7.38
CA GLY A 101 -8.98 -19.28 8.46
C GLY A 101 -8.36 -18.96 9.82
N ASN A 102 -7.05 -18.71 9.83
CA ASN A 102 -6.24 -18.42 11.00
C ASN A 102 -5.57 -17.07 10.75
N ASN A 103 -5.91 -16.07 11.56
CA ASN A 103 -5.33 -14.72 11.50
C ASN A 103 -3.94 -14.68 12.18
N SER A 104 -3.32 -15.84 12.41
CA SER A 104 -2.00 -15.96 12.99
C SER A 104 -0.94 -15.55 11.97
N CYS A 105 -0.18 -14.53 12.34
CA CYS A 105 0.97 -14.07 11.58
C CYS A 105 2.26 -14.61 12.19
N THR A 106 3.19 -15.02 11.34
CA THR A 106 4.50 -15.55 11.75
C THR A 106 5.61 -14.60 11.33
N THR A 107 6.62 -14.40 12.18
CA THR A 107 7.78 -13.56 11.84
C THR A 107 8.61 -14.18 10.71
N ILE A 108 9.03 -13.37 9.73
CA ILE A 108 9.96 -13.78 8.68
C ILE A 108 11.39 -13.50 9.15
N GLY A 109 12.25 -14.53 9.12
CA GLY A 109 13.67 -14.39 9.41
C GLY A 109 14.46 -13.88 8.20
N PHE A 110 14.74 -12.57 8.14
CA PHE A 110 15.56 -11.97 7.08
C PHE A 110 17.07 -12.02 7.37
N ASP A 111 17.47 -12.07 8.64
CA ASP A 111 18.85 -12.23 9.07
C ASP A 111 18.97 -13.44 10.01
N SER A 112 19.77 -14.44 9.62
CA SER A 112 20.12 -15.60 10.45
C SER A 112 21.54 -15.51 11.01
N THR A 113 22.27 -14.45 10.66
CA THR A 113 23.63 -14.17 11.10
C THR A 113 23.57 -13.52 12.48
N LYS A 114 23.56 -14.38 13.49
CA LYS A 114 23.52 -14.10 14.95
C LYS A 114 24.69 -13.26 15.50
N ARG A 115 25.39 -12.49 14.67
CA ARG A 115 26.59 -11.76 15.09
C ARG A 115 26.60 -10.41 14.40
N SER A 116 26.53 -9.34 15.19
CA SER A 116 27.15 -8.08 14.75
C SER A 116 28.58 -8.43 14.33
N ARG A 117 28.99 -8.09 13.10
CA ARG A 117 30.35 -8.36 12.66
C ARG A 117 31.29 -7.55 13.56
N SER A 118 31.89 -8.21 14.54
CA SER A 118 32.90 -7.63 15.41
C SER A 118 34.26 -8.03 14.86
N GLU A 119 35.03 -7.09 14.33
CA GLU A 119 36.41 -7.38 13.95
C GLU A 119 37.36 -6.81 15.00
N GLU A 120 38.39 -7.59 15.31
CA GLU A 120 39.37 -7.26 16.33
C GLU A 120 40.42 -6.34 15.71
N LEU A 121 40.27 -5.04 15.93
CA LEU A 121 41.26 -4.02 15.55
C LEU A 121 42.06 -3.68 16.81
N ASN A 122 43.36 -3.97 16.80
CA ASN A 122 44.30 -3.65 17.89
C ASN A 122 43.89 -4.17 19.29
N GLY A 123 43.31 -5.37 19.38
CA GLY A 123 42.95 -5.98 20.68
C GLY A 123 41.67 -5.41 21.31
N THR A 124 40.92 -4.58 20.57
CA THR A 124 39.57 -4.12 20.90
C THR A 124 38.56 -4.77 19.95
N LEU A 125 37.55 -5.41 20.52
CA LEU A 125 36.37 -5.90 19.81
C LEU A 125 35.51 -4.69 19.43
N GLU A 126 35.67 -4.19 18.20
CA GLU A 126 34.86 -3.10 17.68
C GLU A 126 33.60 -3.68 17.04
N GLN A 127 32.43 -3.36 17.61
CA GLN A 127 31.13 -3.77 17.07
C GLN A 127 30.83 -2.92 15.83
N MET A 128 30.99 -3.47 14.62
CA MET A 128 30.87 -2.70 13.38
C MET A 128 29.42 -2.49 12.93
N GLU A 129 28.46 -3.16 13.57
CA GLU A 129 27.05 -3.14 13.18
C GLU A 129 26.12 -2.95 14.40
N PHE A 130 25.39 -1.84 14.44
CA PHE A 130 24.41 -1.52 15.48
C PHE A 130 23.00 -1.91 15.04
N LYS A 131 22.59 -3.16 15.26
CA LYS A 131 21.24 -3.69 14.89
C LYS A 131 20.09 -3.14 15.75
N SER A 132 20.40 -2.55 16.90
CA SER A 132 19.41 -1.96 17.81
C SER A 132 18.80 -0.69 17.22
N LEU A 133 17.47 -0.53 17.32
CA LEU A 133 16.74 0.68 16.90
C LEU A 133 16.85 1.03 15.40
N GLN A 134 17.21 0.09 14.53
CA GLN A 134 17.25 0.36 13.08
C GLN A 134 15.84 0.48 12.46
N TRP A 135 14.76 0.24 13.22
CA TRP A 135 13.38 0.28 12.71
C TRP A 135 13.18 -0.66 11.51
N PHE A 136 13.70 -1.89 11.60
CA PHE A 136 13.55 -2.87 10.53
C PHE A 136 12.07 -3.21 10.30
N GLY A 137 11.60 -3.08 9.05
CA GLY A 137 10.17 -3.18 8.74
C GLY A 137 9.44 -1.83 8.72
N ALA A 138 10.18 -0.71 8.75
CA ALA A 138 9.62 0.62 8.50
C ALA A 138 8.99 0.73 7.10
N THR A 139 9.54 0.03 6.11
CA THR A 139 8.88 -0.17 4.81
C THR A 139 9.03 -1.62 4.39
N VAL A 140 7.94 -2.18 3.88
CA VAL A 140 7.89 -3.52 3.28
C VAL A 140 7.28 -3.37 1.90
N ARG A 141 7.95 -3.98 0.90
CA ARG A 141 7.45 -4.09 -0.46
C ARG A 141 7.62 -5.49 -0.99
N SER A 142 6.69 -5.94 -1.81
CA SER A 142 6.76 -7.25 -2.45
C SER A 142 6.51 -7.16 -3.95
N HIS A 143 7.20 -8.01 -4.70
CA HIS A 143 6.99 -8.20 -6.13
C HIS A 143 7.32 -9.65 -6.49
N ASP A 144 6.35 -10.37 -7.05
CA ASP A 144 6.43 -11.80 -7.31
C ASP A 144 6.86 -12.60 -6.06
N LYS A 145 8.05 -13.19 -6.10
CA LYS A 145 8.65 -13.98 -5.02
C LYS A 145 9.63 -13.18 -4.17
N SER A 146 9.90 -11.93 -4.52
CA SER A 146 10.87 -11.07 -3.87
C SER A 146 10.20 -10.16 -2.84
N ILE A 147 10.85 -10.03 -1.69
CA ILE A 147 10.43 -9.11 -0.62
C ILE A 147 11.59 -8.16 -0.36
N LEU A 148 11.29 -6.87 -0.35
CA LEU A 148 12.20 -5.81 0.06
C LEU A 148 11.72 -5.27 1.40
N VAL A 149 12.66 -5.17 2.34
CA VAL A 149 12.42 -4.58 3.66
C VAL A 149 13.48 -3.52 3.88
N SER A 150 13.08 -2.36 4.39
CA SER A 150 14.01 -1.31 4.76
C SER A 150 13.96 -0.99 6.24
N VAL A 151 15.08 -0.45 6.69
CA VAL A 151 15.27 0.21 7.99
C VAL A 151 14.84 1.67 7.89
N GLY A 152 14.37 2.23 9.00
CA GLY A 152 13.99 3.65 9.09
C GLY A 152 15.08 4.44 9.81
N CYS A 153 15.49 5.58 9.24
CA CYS A 153 16.34 6.53 9.97
C CYS A 153 15.48 7.26 11.01
N HIS A 154 15.48 6.79 12.26
CA HIS A 154 14.85 7.51 13.36
C HIS A 154 15.85 8.52 13.95
N ASN A 155 15.69 9.80 13.60
CA ASN A 155 16.38 10.88 14.32
C ASN A 155 15.70 11.02 15.69
N GLY A 156 16.42 10.69 16.75
CA GLY A 156 15.99 10.89 18.15
C GLY A 156 15.88 12.36 18.52
#